data_AF-A0A958ZNJ7-F1
#
_entry.id   AF-A0A958ZNJ7-F1
#
_cell.length_a   1.000
_cell.length_b   1.000
_cell.length_c   1.000
_cell.angle_alpha   90.00
_cell.angle_beta   90.00
_cell.angle_gamma   90.00
#
_symmetry.space_group_name_H-M   'P 1'
#
loop_
_entity.id
_entity.type
_entity.pdbx_description
1 polymer ?
#
loop_
_entity_poly.entity_id
_entity_poly.type
_entity_poly.pdbx_seq_one_letter_code
_entity_poly.pdbx_strand_id
1 'polypeptide(L)'
;PIDHYEEIIQKLGNVNFLDPKEANQRIIEVENGNSFEESPKEPSNLWKIGKGLFYINSIIPIQIYNLIKPKIKEEEFISTTKFAIGATAFPLFYMLQIIAVNHFFGTTPALLYAAFSLLLALFVAKTK
;
A
#
# COMPACT_ATOMS: atom_id res chain seq x y z
N PRO A 1 14.71 -26.57 7.06
CA PRO A 1 13.28 -26.24 7.33
C PRO A 1 12.89 -24.78 7.05
N ILE A 2 13.78 -23.93 6.53
CA ILE A 2 13.44 -22.55 6.13
C ILE A 2 12.87 -22.52 4.70
N ASP A 3 13.19 -23.52 3.88
CA ASP A 3 12.95 -23.53 2.43
C ASP A 3 11.46 -23.58 2.03
N HIS A 4 10.54 -23.85 2.98
CA HIS A 4 9.09 -23.90 2.76
C HIS A 4 8.29 -22.93 3.64
N TYR A 5 8.95 -21.95 4.29
CA TYR A 5 8.27 -21.03 5.21
C TYR A 5 7.14 -20.25 4.54
N GLU A 6 7.42 -19.62 3.39
CA GLU A 6 6.43 -18.84 2.63
C GLU A 6 5.25 -19.70 2.16
N GLU A 7 5.54 -20.93 1.71
CA GLU A 7 4.52 -21.88 1.25
C GLU A 7 3.59 -22.30 2.39
N ILE A 8 4.14 -22.55 3.59
CA ILE A 8 3.38 -22.92 4.78
C ILE A 8 2.53 -21.74 5.25
N ILE A 9 3.09 -20.52 5.29
CA ILE A 9 2.35 -19.31 5.68
C ILE A 9 1.18 -19.06 4.73
N GLN A 10 1.37 -19.25 3.42
CA GLN A 10 0.30 -19.12 2.44
C GLN A 10 -0.82 -20.14 2.71
N LYS A 11 -0.47 -21.42 2.90
CA LYS A 11 -1.43 -22.51 3.17
C LYS A 11 -2.19 -22.37 4.49
N LEU A 12 -1.60 -21.72 5.49
CA LEU A 12 -2.23 -21.50 6.79
C LEU A 12 -3.46 -20.56 6.70
N GLY A 13 -3.45 -19.61 5.77
CA GLY A 13 -4.49 -18.61 5.63
C GLY A 13 -4.54 -17.65 6.83
N ASN A 14 -5.74 -17.18 7.20
CA ASN A 14 -5.94 -16.21 8.28
C ASN A 14 -5.94 -16.86 9.68
N VAL A 15 -4.76 -17.26 10.16
CA VAL A 15 -4.56 -17.89 11.48
C VAL A 15 -4.26 -16.84 12.54
N ASN A 16 -4.87 -16.98 13.72
CA ASN A 16 -4.50 -16.19 14.88
C ASN A 16 -3.21 -16.72 15.53
N PHE A 17 -2.07 -16.11 15.21
CA PHE A 17 -0.78 -16.49 15.80
C PHE A 17 -0.65 -16.16 17.30
N LEU A 18 -1.61 -15.45 17.90
CA LEU A 18 -1.65 -15.21 19.34
C LEU A 18 -2.28 -16.39 20.11
N ASP A 19 -2.95 -17.32 19.42
CA ASP A 19 -3.40 -18.60 20.00
C ASP A 19 -2.49 -19.73 19.52
N PRO A 20 -1.51 -20.18 20.34
CA PRO A 20 -0.57 -21.21 19.93
C PRO A 20 -1.23 -22.58 19.73
N LYS A 21 -2.40 -22.86 20.34
CA LYS A 21 -3.09 -24.14 20.15
C LYS A 21 -3.74 -24.19 18.78
N GLU A 22 -4.46 -23.12 18.42
CA GLU A 22 -5.09 -22.96 17.11
C GLU A 22 -4.04 -22.98 16.00
N ALA A 23 -2.96 -22.20 16.14
CA ALA A 23 -1.91 -22.12 15.15
C ALA A 23 -1.20 -23.46 14.92
N ASN A 24 -0.86 -24.19 15.99
CA ASN A 24 -0.22 -25.49 15.87
C ASN A 24 -1.15 -26.54 15.24
N GLN A 25 -2.44 -26.54 15.56
CA GLN A 25 -3.41 -27.41 14.90
C GLN A 25 -3.49 -27.12 13.40
N ARG A 26 -3.52 -25.85 13.03
CA ARG A 26 -3.55 -25.41 11.63
C ARG A 26 -2.31 -25.83 10.87
N ILE A 27 -1.13 -25.77 11.50
CA ILE A 27 0.13 -26.25 10.91
C ILE A 27 0.05 -27.75 10.63
N ILE A 28 -0.43 -28.55 11.58
CA ILE A 28 -0.60 -30.00 11.41
C ILE A 28 -1.56 -30.30 10.25
N GLU A 29 -2.67 -29.57 10.13
CA GLU A 29 -3.62 -29.74 9.04
C GLU A 29 -2.99 -29.41 7.67
N VAL A 30 -2.16 -28.37 7.60
CA VAL A 30 -1.40 -27.99 6.39
C VAL A 30 -0.35 -29.04 6.03
N GLU A 31 0.39 -29.57 7.01
CA GLU A 31 1.36 -30.66 6.80
C GLU A 31 0.69 -31.94 6.31
N ASN A 32 -0.55 -32.19 6.72
CA ASN A 32 -1.38 -33.31 6.25
C ASN A 32 -2.01 -33.08 4.86
N GLY A 33 -1.69 -31.98 4.19
CA GLY A 33 -2.11 -31.69 2.81
C GLY A 33 -3.38 -30.84 2.68
N ASN A 34 -3.93 -30.32 3.78
CA ASN A 34 -4.99 -29.32 3.69
C ASN A 34 -4.40 -27.95 3.30
N SER A 35 -5.21 -27.12 2.63
CA SER A 35 -4.87 -25.72 2.37
C SER A 35 -6.06 -24.86 2.77
N PHE A 36 -5.77 -23.79 3.50
CA PHE A 36 -6.72 -22.79 3.94
C PHE A 36 -6.49 -21.47 3.22
N GLU A 37 -5.83 -21.53 2.05
CA GLU A 37 -5.62 -20.37 1.20
C GLU A 37 -6.95 -19.71 0.87
N GLU A 38 -7.13 -18.48 1.36
CA GLU A 38 -8.19 -17.64 0.84
C GLU A 38 -7.80 -17.20 -0.57
N SER A 39 -8.70 -17.42 -1.53
CA SER A 39 -8.50 -16.91 -2.87
C SER A 39 -8.33 -15.39 -2.80
N PRO A 40 -7.26 -14.81 -3.38
CA PRO A 40 -7.06 -13.37 -3.36
C PRO A 40 -8.26 -12.70 -4.03
N LYS A 41 -9.00 -11.90 -3.27
CA LYS A 41 -10.14 -11.14 -3.80
C LYS A 41 -9.62 -10.20 -4.88
N GLU A 42 -10.13 -10.34 -6.09
CA GLU A 42 -9.75 -9.44 -7.17
C GLU A 42 -10.13 -8.00 -6.80
N PRO A 43 -9.21 -7.03 -7.00
CA PRO A 43 -9.52 -5.64 -6.73
C PRO A 43 -10.63 -5.17 -7.68
N SER A 44 -11.59 -4.44 -7.14
CA SER A 44 -12.71 -3.89 -7.91
C SER A 44 -12.22 -2.92 -9.00
N ASN A 45 -12.98 -2.77 -10.07
CA ASN A 45 -12.66 -1.82 -11.14
C ASN A 45 -12.57 -0.37 -10.63
N LEU A 46 -13.39 -0.01 -9.64
CA LEU A 46 -13.32 1.31 -8.97
C LEU A 46 -11.98 1.53 -8.28
N TRP A 47 -11.45 0.51 -7.59
CA TRP A 47 -10.13 0.59 -6.98
C TRP A 47 -9.02 0.75 -8.02
N LYS A 48 -9.08 -0.01 -9.12
CA LYS A 48 -8.11 0.10 -10.22
C LYS A 48 -8.09 1.51 -10.82
N ILE A 49 -9.27 2.10 -11.05
CA ILE A 49 -9.40 3.49 -11.55
C ILE A 49 -8.85 4.49 -10.52
N GLY A 50 -9.27 4.40 -9.26
CA GLY A 50 -8.81 5.30 -8.19
C GLY A 50 -7.29 5.23 -8.00
N LYS A 51 -6.70 4.03 -8.07
CA LYS A 51 -5.25 3.83 -8.05
C LYS A 51 -4.58 4.49 -9.25
N GLY A 52 -5.15 4.39 -10.45
CA GLY A 52 -4.63 5.06 -11.64
C GLY A 52 -4.63 6.58 -11.50
N LEU A 53 -5.76 7.16 -11.05
CA LEU A 53 -5.87 8.59 -10.80
C LEU A 53 -4.87 9.06 -9.74
N PHE A 54 -4.70 8.30 -8.65
CA PHE A 54 -3.71 8.59 -7.62
C PHE A 54 -2.29 8.58 -8.19
N TYR A 55 -1.95 7.58 -9.00
CA TYR A 55 -0.64 7.49 -9.64
C TYR A 55 -0.31 8.71 -10.51
N ILE A 56 -1.28 9.16 -11.30
CA ILE A 56 -1.15 10.36 -12.14
C ILE A 56 -1.00 11.60 -11.26
N ASN A 57 -1.87 11.74 -10.26
CA ASN A 57 -1.88 12.90 -9.34
C ASN A 57 -0.61 13.01 -8.49
N SER A 58 0.09 11.90 -8.27
CA SER A 58 1.26 11.79 -7.40
C SER A 58 2.50 11.30 -8.14
N ILE A 59 2.62 11.59 -9.44
CA ILE A 59 3.71 11.04 -10.26
C ILE A 59 5.10 11.38 -9.70
N ILE A 60 5.35 12.62 -9.26
CA ILE A 60 6.67 13.03 -8.75
C ILE A 60 7.11 12.23 -7.51
N PRO A 61 6.36 12.19 -6.40
CA PRO A 61 6.78 11.43 -5.23
C PRO A 61 6.90 9.93 -5.49
N ILE A 62 6.09 9.37 -6.40
CA ILE A 62 6.21 7.98 -6.84
C ILE A 62 7.52 7.75 -7.59
N GLN A 63 7.91 8.67 -8.47
CA GLN A 63 9.19 8.57 -9.17
C GLN A 63 10.38 8.73 -8.23
N ILE A 64 10.29 9.60 -7.22
CA ILE A 64 11.31 9.69 -6.16
C ILE A 64 11.48 8.33 -5.46
N TYR A 65 10.39 7.66 -5.09
CA TYR A 65 10.45 6.32 -4.52
C TYR A 65 11.08 5.30 -5.48
N ASN A 66 10.68 5.30 -6.76
CA ASN A 66 11.23 4.38 -7.75
C ASN A 66 12.74 4.55 -7.96
N LEU A 67 13.27 5.77 -7.81
CA LEU A 67 14.72 6.05 -7.89
C LEU A 67 15.49 5.59 -6.64
N ILE A 68 14.84 5.60 -5.47
CA ILE A 68 15.47 5.21 -4.20
C ILE A 68 15.37 3.70 -3.97
N LYS A 69 14.25 3.07 -4.34
CA LYS A 69 13.97 1.64 -4.17
C LYS A 69 15.14 0.71 -4.52
N PRO A 70 15.82 0.81 -5.69
CA PRO A 70 16.91 -0.10 -6.04
C PRO A 70 18.18 0.08 -5.18
N LYS A 71 18.28 1.16 -4.40
CA LYS A 71 19.42 1.44 -3.51
C LYS A 71 19.25 0.81 -2.14
N ILE A 72 18.07 0.31 -1.80
CA ILE A 72 17.76 -0.30 -0.51
C ILE A 72 18.23 -1.75 -0.56
N LYS A 73 19.29 -2.08 0.18
CA LYS A 73 19.86 -3.44 0.22
C LYS A 73 19.16 -4.36 1.22
N GLU A 74 18.61 -3.79 2.29
CA GLU A 74 17.96 -4.53 3.37
C GLU A 74 16.45 -4.38 3.25
N GLU A 75 15.74 -5.51 3.20
CA GLU A 75 14.30 -5.56 2.99
C GLU A 75 13.52 -4.83 4.09
N GLU A 76 14.02 -4.86 5.32
CA GLU A 76 13.43 -4.21 6.50
C GLU A 76 13.23 -2.69 6.28
N PHE A 77 14.19 -2.03 5.61
CA PHE A 77 14.13 -0.60 5.32
C PHE A 77 13.19 -0.21 4.19
N ILE A 78 12.66 -1.16 3.41
CA ILE A 78 11.68 -0.85 2.36
C ILE A 78 10.43 -0.20 2.98
N SER A 79 9.97 -0.74 4.12
CA SER A 79 8.79 -0.24 4.82
C SER A 79 8.99 1.19 5.34
N THR A 80 10.12 1.43 6.04
CA THR A 80 10.50 2.73 6.58
C THR A 80 10.72 3.77 5.48
N THR A 81 11.31 3.37 4.35
CA THR A 81 11.55 4.29 3.22
C THR A 81 10.24 4.70 2.56
N LYS A 82 9.30 3.76 2.35
CA LYS A 82 7.95 4.09 1.86
C LYS A 82 7.25 5.07 2.81
N PHE A 83 7.34 4.83 4.11
CA PHE A 83 6.76 5.73 5.12
C PHE A 83 7.41 7.11 5.07
N ALA A 84 8.74 7.20 5.05
CA ALA A 84 9.48 8.46 5.00
C ALA A 84 9.10 9.29 3.76
N ILE A 85 9.03 8.66 2.58
CA ILE A 85 8.63 9.33 1.34
C ILE A 85 7.15 9.72 1.36
N GLY A 86 6.29 8.84 1.88
CA GLY A 86 4.87 9.11 2.09
C GLY A 86 4.62 10.32 3.00
N ALA A 87 5.42 10.47 4.06
CA ALA A 87 5.29 11.56 5.02
C ALA A 87 5.92 12.88 4.54
N THR A 88 6.83 12.83 3.57
CA THR A 88 7.60 14.00 3.12
C THR A 88 7.26 14.42 1.70
N ALA A 89 7.58 13.57 0.71
CA ALA A 89 7.48 13.93 -0.70
C ALA A 89 6.04 14.13 -1.17
N PHE A 90 5.08 13.35 -0.65
CA PHE A 90 3.67 13.50 -1.00
C PHE A 90 3.07 14.82 -0.48
N PRO A 91 3.16 15.17 0.83
CA PRO A 91 2.68 16.45 1.33
C PRO A 91 3.35 17.65 0.64
N LEU A 92 4.67 17.60 0.45
CA LEU A 92 5.39 18.67 -0.25
C LEU A 92 4.88 18.87 -1.68
N PHE A 93 4.68 17.78 -2.42
CA PHE A 93 4.19 17.85 -3.79
C PHE A 93 2.76 18.39 -3.86
N TYR A 94 1.88 17.96 -2.95
CA TYR A 94 0.51 18.46 -2.89
C TYR A 94 0.45 19.94 -2.50
N MET A 95 1.32 20.42 -1.60
CA MET A 95 1.43 21.86 -1.32
C MET A 95 1.80 22.66 -2.57
N LEU A 96 2.77 22.17 -3.37
CA LEU A 96 3.15 22.82 -4.63
C LEU A 96 1.99 22.85 -5.64
N GLN A 97 1.25 21.75 -5.77
CA GLN A 97 0.08 21.69 -6.65
C GLN A 97 -1.02 22.66 -6.20
N ILE A 98 -1.30 22.74 -4.89
CA ILE A 98 -2.29 23.68 -4.35
C ILE A 98 -1.89 25.12 -4.65
N ILE A 99 -0.61 25.48 -4.45
CA ILE A 99 -0.08 26.81 -4.78
C ILE A 99 -0.27 27.10 -6.27
N ALA A 100 0.08 26.14 -7.14
CA ALA A 100 -0.08 26.29 -8.59
C ALA A 100 -1.55 26.47 -8.99
N VAL A 101 -2.45 25.60 -8.52
CA VAL A 101 -3.90 25.70 -8.81
C VAL A 101 -4.47 27.01 -8.28
N ASN A 102 -4.08 27.43 -7.08
CA ASN A 102 -4.50 28.70 -6.50
C ASN A 102 -4.04 29.90 -7.35
N HIS A 103 -2.82 29.85 -7.89
CA HIS A 103 -2.29 30.91 -8.74
C HIS A 103 -3.09 31.09 -10.05
N PHE A 104 -3.49 29.98 -10.68
CA PHE A 104 -4.20 30.04 -11.98
C PHE A 104 -5.73 30.11 -11.88
N PHE A 105 -6.33 29.50 -10.86
CA PHE A 105 -7.78 29.31 -10.74
C PHE A 105 -8.38 29.90 -9.46
N GLY A 106 -7.54 30.40 -8.53
CA GLY A 106 -7.96 30.98 -7.26
C GLY A 106 -8.19 29.96 -6.14
N THR A 107 -8.60 30.46 -4.99
CA THR A 107 -8.63 29.69 -3.72
C THR A 107 -9.65 28.58 -3.71
N THR A 108 -10.87 28.82 -4.21
CA THR A 108 -11.95 27.84 -4.15
C THR A 108 -11.61 26.56 -4.93
N PRO A 109 -11.17 26.62 -6.21
CA PRO A 109 -10.74 25.43 -6.93
C PRO A 109 -9.53 24.75 -6.29
N ALA A 110 -8.60 25.52 -5.71
CA ALA A 110 -7.41 24.96 -5.05
C ALA A 110 -7.76 24.12 -3.82
N LEU A 111 -8.71 24.59 -2.99
CA LEU A 111 -9.19 23.83 -1.84
C LEU A 111 -9.96 22.56 -2.24
N LEU A 112 -10.80 22.64 -3.28
CA LEU A 112 -11.50 21.47 -3.82
C LEU A 112 -10.50 20.43 -4.36
N TYR A 113 -9.49 20.87 -5.10
CA TYR A 113 -8.41 20.02 -5.58
C TYR A 113 -7.63 19.37 -4.42
N ALA A 114 -7.31 20.12 -3.37
CA ALA A 114 -6.63 19.62 -2.18
C ALA A 114 -7.44 18.51 -1.50
N ALA A 115 -8.73 18.76 -1.26
CA ALA A 115 -9.64 17.80 -0.65
C ALA A 115 -9.76 16.52 -1.50
N PHE A 116 -9.94 16.67 -2.82
CA PHE A 116 -10.02 15.54 -3.74
C PHE A 116 -8.73 14.71 -3.73
N SER A 117 -7.56 15.35 -3.77
CA SER A 117 -6.26 14.68 -3.73
C SER A 117 -6.04 13.88 -2.44
N LEU A 118 -6.47 14.41 -1.29
CA LEU A 118 -6.41 13.73 -0.01
C LEU A 118 -7.39 12.55 0.07
N LEU A 119 -8.64 12.75 -0.35
CA LEU A 119 -9.65 11.69 -0.39
C LEU A 119 -9.21 10.54 -1.30
N LEU A 120 -8.61 10.86 -2.44
CA LEU A 120 -8.08 9.86 -3.38
C LEU A 120 -6.91 9.07 -2.76
N ALA A 121 -6.00 9.74 -2.06
CA ALA A 121 -4.91 9.08 -1.34
C ALA A 121 -5.43 8.14 -0.24
N LEU A 122 -6.42 8.59 0.54
CA LEU A 122 -7.06 7.79 1.58
C LEU A 122 -7.83 6.59 1.02
N PHE A 123 -8.54 6.78 -0.09
CA PHE A 123 -9.25 5.73 -0.80
C PHE A 123 -8.30 4.60 -1.22
N VAL A 124 -7.16 4.94 -1.83
CA VAL A 124 -6.17 3.94 -2.25
C VAL A 124 -5.47 3.27 -1.05
N ALA A 125 -5.22 4.02 0.02
CA ALA A 125 -4.55 3.49 1.21
C ALA A 125 -5.42 2.53 2.04
N LYS A 126 -6.72 2.82 2.17
CA LYS A 126 -7.64 2.07 3.04
C LYS A 126 -8.28 0.87 2.35
N THR A 127 -8.48 0.92 1.04
CA THR A 127 -9.14 -0.15 0.27
C THR A 127 -8.13 -1.20 -0.23
N LYS A 128 -7.05 -1.41 0.52
CA LYS A 128 -6.06 -2.47 0.28
C LYS A 128 -6.39 -3.68 1.13
#